data_AF-X0R1K6-F1
#
_entry.id   AF-X0R1K6-F1
#
_cell.length_a   1.000
_cell.length_b   1.000
_cell.length_c   1.000
_cell.angle_alpha   90.00
_cell.angle_beta   90.00
_cell.angle_gamma   90.00
#
_symmetry.space_group_name_H-M   'P 1'
#
loop_
_entity.id
_entity.type
_entity.pdbx_description
1 polymer ?
#
loop_
_entity_poly.entity_id
_entity_poly.type
_entity_poly.pdbx_seq_one_letter_code
_entity_poly.pdbx_strand_id
1 'polypeptide(L)'
;MAVYQAQSKLNEVYDFIMSFEGMINPDNIRFSRWIKDAQALRQSNPAEGFLMEALVYRAQGKLDQAVDCARKSYRWDKAIARNDYANLLAEAGQFKEAIDLSLLNLQEDNFNRNALNRLIIDSSIALDKEALSQGLSLFKAPNNKSKDLLPLVNDRLDRIDEELSILEQIKVNLATFTAISSLAARASNTYCLGGSQISITLQHNEVGTFLIVDEKLSNIDIDDCFTIHDKYTDDLIDSELSFKDYKRIVYNFLPLEDDDLPTDDVRRQQGILV
;
A
#
# COMPACT_ATOMS: atom_id res chain seq x y z
N MET A 1 -28.87 -30.34 3.78
CA MET A 1 -27.89 -30.25 2.68
C MET A 1 -27.49 -28.79 2.54
N ALA A 2 -26.26 -28.43 2.90
CA ALA A 2 -25.76 -27.09 2.62
C ALA A 2 -25.55 -27.00 1.09
N VAL A 3 -26.22 -26.05 0.45
CA VAL A 3 -25.95 -25.71 -0.94
C VAL A 3 -24.58 -25.04 -0.94
N TYR A 4 -23.55 -25.75 -1.37
CA TYR A 4 -22.27 -25.14 -1.69
C TYR A 4 -22.52 -24.19 -2.87
N GLN A 5 -22.62 -22.89 -2.57
CA GLN A 5 -22.61 -21.87 -3.60
C GLN A 5 -21.23 -21.91 -4.26
N ALA A 6 -21.18 -22.06 -5.58
CA ALA A 6 -19.92 -22.01 -6.31
C ALA A 6 -19.26 -20.65 -6.04
N GLN A 7 -18.04 -20.68 -5.52
CA GLN A 7 -17.24 -19.48 -5.28
C GLN A 7 -17.06 -18.72 -6.61
N SER A 8 -17.24 -17.40 -6.61
CA SER A 8 -16.98 -16.61 -7.82
C SER A 8 -15.50 -16.71 -8.16
N LYS A 9 -15.15 -16.63 -9.46
CA LYS A 9 -13.74 -16.68 -9.89
C LYS A 9 -12.92 -15.52 -9.31
N LEU A 10 -13.56 -14.37 -9.07
CA LEU A 10 -12.95 -13.25 -8.39
C LEU A 10 -12.60 -13.59 -6.94
N ASN A 11 -13.48 -14.29 -6.22
CA ASN A 11 -13.19 -14.72 -4.84
C ASN A 11 -12.05 -15.75 -4.78
N GLU A 12 -11.89 -16.61 -5.79
CA GLU A 12 -10.73 -17.52 -5.86
C GLU A 12 -9.40 -16.74 -5.95
N VAL A 13 -9.39 -15.68 -6.76
CA VAL A 13 -8.21 -14.80 -6.90
C VAL A 13 -7.93 -14.05 -5.61
N TYR A 14 -8.98 -13.50 -4.97
CA TYR A 14 -8.84 -12.87 -3.67
C TYR A 14 -8.27 -13.83 -2.65
N ASP A 15 -8.87 -15.00 -2.44
CA ASP A 15 -8.40 -15.96 -1.45
C ASP A 15 -6.92 -16.33 -1.65
N PHE A 16 -6.48 -16.45 -2.90
CA PHE A 16 -5.07 -16.68 -3.20
C PHE A 16 -4.19 -15.49 -2.81
N ILE A 17 -4.53 -14.27 -3.24
CA ILE A 17 -3.70 -13.08 -2.97
C ILE A 17 -3.64 -12.78 -1.48
N MET A 18 -4.78 -12.87 -0.80
CA MET A 18 -4.92 -12.57 0.62
C MET A 18 -4.31 -13.64 1.54
N SER A 19 -4.01 -14.83 1.00
CA SER A 19 -3.33 -15.91 1.75
C SER A 19 -1.84 -16.00 1.42
N PHE A 20 -1.36 -15.21 0.46
CA PHE A 20 0.01 -15.25 -0.01
C PHE A 20 0.80 -14.06 0.53
N GLU A 21 1.89 -14.36 1.24
CA GLU A 21 2.88 -13.39 1.68
C GLU A 21 4.25 -13.81 1.15
N GLY A 22 5.07 -12.83 0.75
CA GLY A 22 6.44 -13.03 0.28
C GLY A 22 6.63 -12.76 -1.22
N MET A 23 7.70 -13.33 -1.78
CA MET A 23 8.13 -13.08 -3.17
C MET A 23 7.16 -13.64 -4.21
N ILE A 24 6.71 -12.75 -5.10
CA ILE A 24 5.85 -13.05 -6.23
C ILE A 24 6.59 -13.91 -7.24
N ASN A 25 5.87 -14.86 -7.84
CA ASN A 25 6.29 -15.56 -9.06
C ASN A 25 5.41 -15.11 -10.24
N PRO A 26 5.83 -14.11 -11.05
CA PRO A 26 5.02 -13.55 -12.14
C PRO A 26 4.62 -14.57 -13.22
N ASP A 27 5.39 -15.66 -13.34
CA ASP A 27 5.21 -16.72 -14.32
C ASP A 27 4.33 -17.88 -13.80
N ASN A 28 3.70 -17.72 -12.64
CA ASN A 28 2.78 -18.72 -12.12
C ASN A 28 1.67 -19.01 -13.16
N ILE A 29 1.60 -20.28 -13.57
CA ILE A 29 0.69 -20.74 -14.62
C ILE A 29 -0.79 -20.43 -14.32
N ARG A 30 -1.15 -20.30 -13.04
CA ARG A 30 -2.51 -19.92 -12.61
C ARG A 30 -2.88 -18.52 -13.11
N PHE A 31 -1.95 -17.59 -13.17
CA PHE A 31 -2.21 -16.21 -13.60
C PHE A 31 -2.65 -16.14 -15.06
N SER A 32 -2.01 -16.92 -15.94
CA SER A 32 -2.43 -17.00 -17.35
C SER A 32 -3.85 -17.55 -17.51
N ARG A 33 -4.25 -18.51 -16.66
CA ARG A 33 -5.62 -19.04 -16.63
C ARG A 33 -6.59 -17.96 -16.12
N TRP A 34 -6.27 -17.31 -15.01
CA TRP A 34 -7.12 -16.29 -14.40
C TRP A 34 -7.30 -15.06 -15.29
N ILE A 35 -6.30 -14.63 -16.05
CA ILE A 35 -6.48 -13.57 -17.05
C ILE A 35 -7.54 -13.97 -18.08
N LYS A 36 -7.49 -15.20 -18.63
CA LYS A 36 -8.51 -15.66 -19.60
C LYS A 36 -9.91 -15.72 -18.97
N ASP A 37 -9.98 -16.19 -17.73
CA ASP A 37 -11.23 -16.24 -16.98
C ASP A 37 -11.80 -14.85 -16.71
N ALA A 38 -10.96 -13.90 -16.34
CA ALA A 38 -11.33 -12.51 -16.12
C ALA A 38 -11.81 -11.86 -17.41
N GLN A 39 -11.11 -12.10 -18.54
CA GLN A 39 -11.51 -11.61 -19.86
C GLN A 39 -12.88 -12.14 -20.30
N ALA A 40 -13.19 -13.40 -20.00
CA ALA A 40 -14.50 -13.98 -20.23
C ALA A 40 -15.56 -13.38 -19.28
N LEU A 41 -15.22 -13.22 -18.00
CA LEU A 41 -16.10 -12.61 -16.99
C LEU A 41 -16.48 -11.18 -17.36
N ARG A 42 -15.57 -10.40 -17.96
CA ARG A 42 -15.86 -9.04 -18.43
C ARG A 42 -17.04 -8.94 -19.41
N GLN A 43 -17.35 -10.01 -20.14
CA GLN A 43 -18.47 -10.01 -21.09
C GLN A 43 -19.83 -10.00 -20.38
N SER A 44 -19.92 -10.59 -19.18
CA SER A 44 -21.14 -10.67 -18.38
C SER A 44 -21.15 -9.74 -17.17
N ASN A 45 -19.98 -9.50 -16.58
CA ASN A 45 -19.77 -8.61 -15.44
C ASN A 45 -18.44 -7.85 -15.62
N PRO A 46 -18.46 -6.71 -16.35
CA PRO A 46 -17.28 -5.91 -16.62
C PRO A 46 -16.52 -5.50 -15.35
N ALA A 47 -17.21 -5.09 -14.29
CA ALA A 47 -16.59 -4.63 -13.05
C ALA A 47 -15.76 -5.74 -12.39
N GLU A 48 -16.34 -6.91 -12.13
CA GLU A 48 -15.60 -8.04 -11.56
C GLU A 48 -14.50 -8.54 -12.48
N GLY A 49 -14.74 -8.61 -13.79
CA GLY A 49 -13.73 -9.05 -14.74
C GLY A 49 -12.51 -8.12 -14.78
N PHE A 50 -12.71 -6.80 -14.79
CA PHE A 50 -11.60 -5.85 -14.71
C PHE A 50 -10.88 -5.87 -13.35
N LEU A 51 -11.61 -6.05 -12.25
CA LEU A 51 -11.00 -6.15 -10.93
C LEU A 51 -10.16 -7.42 -10.79
N MET A 52 -10.66 -8.54 -11.32
CA MET A 52 -9.92 -9.79 -11.38
C MET A 52 -8.63 -9.65 -12.21
N GLU A 53 -8.67 -8.97 -13.36
CA GLU A 53 -7.45 -8.64 -14.12
C GLU A 53 -6.48 -7.77 -13.31
N ALA A 54 -6.99 -6.78 -12.59
CA ALA A 54 -6.18 -5.88 -11.78
C ALA A 54 -5.39 -6.64 -10.70
N LEU A 55 -6.08 -7.49 -9.95
CA LEU A 55 -5.50 -8.34 -8.91
C LEU A 55 -4.45 -9.31 -9.47
N VAL A 56 -4.72 -9.92 -10.63
CA VAL A 56 -3.74 -10.82 -11.26
C VAL A 56 -2.52 -10.05 -11.77
N TYR A 57 -2.69 -8.86 -12.35
CA TYR A 57 -1.54 -8.03 -12.75
C TYR A 57 -0.73 -7.56 -11.54
N ARG A 58 -1.38 -7.26 -10.41
CA ARG A 58 -0.68 -6.95 -9.16
C ARG A 58 0.14 -8.15 -8.68
N ALA A 59 -0.44 -9.35 -8.69
CA ALA A 59 0.25 -10.59 -8.39
C ALA A 59 1.30 -10.99 -9.45
N GLN A 60 1.49 -10.20 -10.51
CA GLN A 60 2.58 -10.33 -11.48
C GLN A 60 3.61 -9.20 -11.38
N GLY A 61 3.49 -8.30 -10.40
CA GLY A 61 4.33 -7.10 -10.30
C GLY A 61 4.03 -6.03 -11.36
N LYS A 62 2.96 -6.17 -12.15
CA LYS A 62 2.59 -5.27 -13.25
C LYS A 62 1.68 -4.14 -12.76
N LEU A 63 2.22 -3.30 -11.90
CA LEU A 63 1.47 -2.30 -11.13
C LEU A 63 0.68 -1.32 -12.01
N ASP A 64 1.24 -0.83 -13.12
CA ASP A 64 0.52 0.11 -14.00
C ASP A 64 -0.68 -0.55 -14.70
N GLN A 65 -0.55 -1.81 -15.09
CA GLN A 65 -1.65 -2.57 -15.68
C GLN A 65 -2.72 -2.89 -14.64
N ALA A 66 -2.30 -3.15 -13.39
CA ALA A 66 -3.20 -3.35 -12.27
C ALA A 66 -4.04 -2.10 -12.00
N VAL A 67 -3.40 -0.92 -11.88
CA VAL A 67 -4.05 0.38 -11.71
C VAL A 67 -5.02 0.68 -12.86
N ASP A 68 -4.61 0.48 -14.12
CA ASP A 68 -5.48 0.74 -15.27
C ASP A 68 -6.73 -0.15 -15.27
N CYS A 69 -6.59 -1.42 -14.91
CA CYS A 69 -7.71 -2.35 -14.80
C CYS A 69 -8.63 -2.00 -13.61
N ALA A 70 -8.07 -1.67 -12.45
CA ALA A 70 -8.85 -1.26 -11.29
C ALA A 70 -9.64 0.03 -11.56
N ARG A 71 -9.03 1.00 -12.24
CA ARG A 71 -9.71 2.22 -12.71
C ARG A 71 -10.86 1.91 -13.66
N LYS A 72 -10.69 0.96 -14.58
CA LYS A 72 -11.78 0.51 -15.47
C LYS A 72 -12.90 -0.16 -14.69
N SER A 73 -12.56 -1.01 -13.72
CA SER A 73 -13.54 -1.65 -12.83
C SER A 73 -14.34 -0.61 -12.04
N TYR A 74 -13.65 0.36 -11.42
CA TYR A 74 -14.26 1.46 -10.66
C TYR A 74 -15.23 2.30 -11.51
N ARG A 75 -14.92 2.52 -12.80
CA ARG A 75 -15.82 3.23 -13.73
C ARG A 75 -17.10 2.45 -14.04
N TRP A 76 -17.05 1.13 -14.00
CA TRP A 76 -18.21 0.28 -14.23
C TRP A 76 -19.07 0.17 -12.98
N ASP A 77 -18.46 -0.14 -11.84
CA ASP A 77 -19.14 -0.20 -10.55
C ASP A 77 -18.18 0.20 -9.41
N LYS A 78 -18.44 1.38 -8.85
CA LYS A 78 -17.66 1.89 -7.71
C LYS A 78 -17.79 1.00 -6.48
N ALA A 79 -18.96 0.40 -6.23
CA ALA A 79 -19.19 -0.39 -5.02
C ALA A 79 -18.29 -1.64 -4.98
N ILE A 80 -17.97 -2.18 -6.17
CA ILE A 80 -17.11 -3.35 -6.32
C ILE A 80 -15.63 -3.00 -6.14
N ALA A 81 -15.14 -1.89 -6.71
CA ALA A 81 -13.70 -1.66 -6.86
C ALA A 81 -13.13 -0.44 -6.12
N ARG A 82 -13.94 0.34 -5.40
CA ARG A 82 -13.47 1.60 -4.78
C ARG A 82 -12.28 1.45 -3.83
N ASN A 83 -12.23 0.38 -3.05
CA ASN A 83 -11.16 0.16 -2.08
C ASN A 83 -9.93 -0.41 -2.77
N ASP A 84 -10.10 -1.42 -3.63
CA ASP A 84 -9.00 -2.03 -4.38
C ASP A 84 -8.32 -1.05 -5.32
N TYR A 85 -9.07 -0.12 -5.92
CA TYR A 85 -8.47 0.91 -6.76
C TYR A 85 -7.58 1.85 -5.94
N ALA A 86 -8.01 2.27 -4.75
CA ALA A 86 -7.17 3.08 -3.86
C ALA A 86 -5.92 2.31 -3.40
N ASN A 87 -6.07 1.03 -3.04
CA ASN A 87 -4.94 0.19 -2.67
C ASN A 87 -3.93 0.03 -3.82
N LEU A 88 -4.39 -0.27 -5.02
CA LEU A 88 -3.52 -0.46 -6.18
C LEU A 88 -2.81 0.85 -6.61
N LEU A 89 -3.44 2.01 -6.41
CA LEU A 89 -2.76 3.30 -6.59
C LEU A 89 -1.61 3.44 -5.59
N ALA A 90 -1.85 3.17 -4.30
CA ALA A 90 -0.84 3.25 -3.26
C ALA A 90 0.33 2.27 -3.50
N GLU A 91 0.03 1.02 -3.86
CA GLU A 91 1.04 0.00 -4.20
C GLU A 91 1.87 0.39 -5.44
N ALA A 92 1.28 1.15 -6.38
CA ALA A 92 2.00 1.71 -7.52
C ALA A 92 2.82 2.97 -7.18
N GLY A 93 2.84 3.41 -5.92
CA GLY A 93 3.50 4.63 -5.43
C GLY A 93 2.71 5.91 -5.68
N GLN A 94 1.46 5.82 -6.15
CA GLN A 94 0.59 6.95 -6.50
C GLN A 94 -0.22 7.42 -5.27
N PHE A 95 0.50 7.82 -4.21
CA PHE A 95 -0.11 8.12 -2.91
C PHE A 95 -1.08 9.30 -2.96
N LYS A 96 -0.78 10.33 -3.75
CA LYS A 96 -1.67 11.50 -3.87
C LYS A 96 -3.04 11.08 -4.42
N GLU A 97 -3.04 10.31 -5.50
CA GLU A 97 -4.26 9.79 -6.12
C GLU A 97 -5.00 8.81 -5.21
N ALA A 98 -4.26 7.98 -4.45
CA ALA A 98 -4.84 7.07 -3.46
C ALA A 98 -5.52 7.81 -2.29
N ILE A 99 -4.90 8.88 -1.79
CA ILE A 99 -5.44 9.78 -0.76
C ILE A 99 -6.70 10.46 -1.26
N ASP A 100 -6.63 11.10 -2.44
CA ASP A 100 -7.76 11.82 -3.03
C ASP A 100 -8.96 10.87 -3.24
N LEU A 101 -8.71 9.64 -3.70
CA LEU A 101 -9.74 8.63 -3.87
C LEU A 101 -10.31 8.12 -2.53
N SER A 102 -9.47 7.93 -1.52
CA SER A 102 -9.90 7.52 -0.18
C SER A 102 -10.79 8.57 0.48
N LEU A 103 -10.44 9.85 0.34
CA LEU A 103 -11.28 10.97 0.77
C LEU A 103 -12.61 11.01 0.04
N LEU A 104 -12.61 10.83 -1.30
CA LEU A 104 -13.84 10.75 -2.08
C LEU A 104 -14.73 9.59 -1.60
N ASN A 105 -14.14 8.42 -1.35
CA ASN A 105 -14.86 7.25 -0.86
C ASN A 105 -15.49 7.49 0.53
N LEU A 106 -14.82 8.25 1.40
CA LEU A 106 -15.36 8.65 2.71
C LEU A 106 -16.47 9.72 2.60
N GLN A 107 -16.40 10.60 1.62
CA GLN A 107 -17.47 11.56 1.33
C GLN A 107 -18.74 10.84 0.83
N GLU A 108 -18.57 9.84 -0.03
CA GLU A 108 -19.68 9.02 -0.55
C GLU A 108 -20.23 8.04 0.51
N ASP A 109 -19.36 7.51 1.37
CA ASP A 109 -19.71 6.56 2.43
C ASP A 109 -18.86 6.82 3.69
N ASN A 110 -19.40 7.63 4.60
CA ASN A 110 -18.71 8.01 5.83
C ASN A 110 -18.54 6.88 6.85
N PHE A 111 -19.05 5.67 6.59
CA PHE A 111 -18.82 4.48 7.41
C PHE A 111 -17.74 3.56 6.81
N ASN A 112 -17.15 3.93 5.66
CA ASN A 112 -16.16 3.10 4.97
C ASN A 112 -14.84 3.00 5.74
N ARG A 113 -14.75 1.97 6.59
CA ARG A 113 -13.56 1.66 7.39
C ARG A 113 -12.32 1.42 6.52
N ASN A 114 -12.46 0.79 5.36
CA ASN A 114 -11.34 0.46 4.48
C ASN A 114 -10.73 1.74 3.89
N ALA A 115 -11.56 2.69 3.47
CA ALA A 115 -11.10 3.98 2.99
C ALA A 115 -10.38 4.78 4.10
N LEU A 116 -10.89 4.78 5.34
CA LEU A 116 -10.17 5.41 6.46
C LEU A 116 -8.83 4.71 6.75
N ASN A 117 -8.80 3.37 6.77
CA ASN A 117 -7.57 2.62 7.01
C ASN A 117 -6.51 2.92 5.94
N ARG A 118 -6.90 2.90 4.66
CA ARG A 118 -6.01 3.24 3.55
C ARG A 118 -5.50 4.68 3.65
N LEU A 119 -6.38 5.63 3.96
CA LEU A 119 -6.01 7.03 4.17
C LEU A 119 -5.01 7.20 5.32
N ILE A 120 -5.17 6.48 6.44
CA ILE A 120 -4.18 6.50 7.53
C ILE A 120 -2.81 6.10 6.97
N ILE A 121 -2.72 4.97 6.26
CA ILE A 121 -1.43 4.47 5.75
C ILE A 121 -0.86 5.39 4.66
N ASP A 122 -1.66 5.86 3.70
CA ASP A 122 -1.16 6.73 2.62
C ASP A 122 -0.71 8.09 3.15
N SER A 123 -1.51 8.74 3.99
CA SER A 123 -1.14 10.00 4.62
C SER A 123 0.05 9.84 5.55
N SER A 124 0.25 8.64 6.12
CA SER A 124 1.46 8.31 6.88
C SER A 124 2.71 8.33 6.02
N ILE A 125 2.65 7.69 4.85
CA ILE A 125 3.81 7.57 3.96
C ILE A 125 4.09 8.90 3.23
N ALA A 126 3.04 9.64 2.87
CA ALA A 126 3.14 10.93 2.20
C ALA A 126 3.27 12.14 3.16
N LEU A 127 3.22 11.90 4.49
CA LEU A 127 3.17 12.93 5.53
C LEU A 127 2.04 13.97 5.31
N ASP A 128 0.91 13.53 4.77
CA ASP A 128 -0.23 14.40 4.46
C ASP A 128 -1.19 14.51 5.65
N LYS A 129 -0.81 15.34 6.62
CA LYS A 129 -1.60 15.61 7.83
C LYS A 129 -2.97 16.20 7.52
N GLU A 130 -3.06 17.06 6.50
CA GLU A 130 -4.29 17.75 6.14
C GLU A 130 -5.33 16.76 5.64
N ALA A 131 -4.94 15.88 4.71
CA ALA A 131 -5.81 14.82 4.23
C ALA A 131 -6.25 13.87 5.34
N LEU A 132 -5.34 13.46 6.24
CA LEU A 132 -5.70 12.60 7.37
C LEU A 132 -6.71 13.26 8.30
N SER A 133 -6.52 14.55 8.61
CA SER A 133 -7.44 15.35 9.43
C SER A 133 -8.81 15.49 8.75
N GLN A 134 -8.82 15.72 7.43
CA GLN A 134 -10.04 15.78 6.65
C GLN A 134 -10.80 14.44 6.70
N GLY A 135 -10.11 13.32 6.47
CA GLY A 135 -10.71 11.99 6.54
C GLY A 135 -11.30 11.67 7.91
N LEU A 136 -10.59 12.05 8.98
CA LEU A 136 -11.11 11.91 10.35
C LEU A 136 -12.41 12.69 10.55
N SER A 137 -12.50 13.90 10.01
CA SER A 137 -13.71 14.73 10.11
C SER A 137 -14.90 14.17 9.33
N LEU A 138 -14.63 13.44 8.23
CA LEU A 138 -15.65 12.80 7.41
C LEU A 138 -16.16 11.51 8.04
N PHE A 139 -15.28 10.74 8.67
CA PHE A 139 -15.60 9.39 9.15
C PHE A 139 -16.56 9.38 10.34
N LYS A 140 -17.58 8.54 10.26
CA LYS A 140 -18.50 8.23 11.35
C LYS A 140 -18.32 6.77 11.71
N ALA A 141 -17.90 6.47 12.94
CA ALA A 141 -17.73 5.10 13.38
C ALA A 141 -19.10 4.38 13.49
N PRO A 142 -19.45 3.40 12.63
CA PRO A 142 -20.75 2.73 12.66
C PRO A 142 -20.93 1.81 13.87
N ASN A 143 -19.83 1.36 14.47
CA ASN A 143 -19.81 0.37 15.55
C ASN A 143 -18.53 0.49 16.40
N ASN A 144 -18.46 -0.27 17.50
CA ASN A 144 -17.29 -0.22 18.41
C ASN A 144 -15.98 -0.64 17.73
N LYS A 145 -15.97 -1.63 16.84
CA LYS A 145 -14.77 -2.04 16.08
C LYS A 145 -14.20 -0.94 15.20
N SER A 146 -15.04 0.00 14.78
CA SER A 146 -14.63 1.14 13.96
C SER A 146 -14.06 2.29 14.80
N LYS A 147 -14.35 2.31 16.11
CA LYS A 147 -13.76 3.27 17.05
C LYS A 147 -12.29 2.97 17.34
N ASP A 148 -11.87 1.71 17.15
CA ASP A 148 -10.47 1.29 17.33
C ASP A 148 -9.52 2.00 16.36
N LEU A 149 -10.03 2.53 15.23
CA LEU A 149 -9.25 3.35 14.30
C LEU A 149 -9.00 4.79 14.81
N LEU A 150 -9.85 5.32 15.69
CA LEU A 150 -9.73 6.73 16.10
C LEU A 150 -8.45 7.02 16.91
N PRO A 151 -8.03 6.16 17.88
CA PRO A 151 -6.74 6.32 18.53
C PRO A 151 -5.56 6.28 17.55
N LEU A 152 -5.62 5.39 16.55
CA LEU A 152 -4.57 5.24 15.54
C LEU A 152 -4.43 6.48 14.66
N VAL A 153 -5.55 7.07 14.24
CA VAL A 153 -5.53 8.33 13.48
C VAL A 153 -4.89 9.45 14.31
N ASN A 154 -5.27 9.59 15.58
CA ASN A 154 -4.73 10.63 16.44
C ASN A 154 -3.22 10.45 16.72
N ASP A 155 -2.80 9.22 17.06
CA ASP A 155 -1.38 8.88 17.23
C ASP A 155 -0.58 9.23 15.95
N ARG A 156 -1.17 8.96 14.78
CA ARG A 156 -0.49 9.24 13.52
C ARG A 156 -0.44 10.73 13.18
N LEU A 157 -1.47 11.50 13.49
CA LEU A 157 -1.45 12.96 13.32
C LEU A 157 -0.30 13.61 14.11
N ASP A 158 -0.05 13.13 15.33
CA ASP A 158 1.07 13.59 16.16
C ASP A 158 2.42 13.17 15.57
N ARG A 159 2.56 11.91 15.13
CA ARG A 159 3.80 11.43 14.49
C ARG A 159 4.15 12.14 13.19
N ILE A 160 3.16 12.52 12.37
CA ILE A 160 3.43 13.25 11.13
C ILE A 160 4.09 14.61 11.42
N ASP A 161 3.70 15.31 12.49
CA ASP A 161 4.36 16.56 12.88
C ASP A 161 5.83 16.33 13.27
N GLU A 162 6.10 15.25 14.00
CA GLU A 162 7.46 14.86 14.38
C GLU A 162 8.31 14.55 13.14
N GLU A 163 7.77 13.75 12.22
CA GLU A 163 8.43 13.36 10.96
C GLU A 163 8.66 14.57 10.03
N LEU A 164 7.72 15.51 9.94
CA LEU A 164 7.91 16.77 9.22
C LEU A 164 9.01 17.63 9.85
N SER A 165 9.06 17.75 11.18
CA SER A 165 10.13 18.46 11.88
C SER A 165 11.51 17.82 11.62
N ILE A 166 11.54 16.48 11.56
CA ILE A 166 12.75 15.73 11.21
C ILE A 166 13.23 16.10 9.80
N LEU A 167 12.34 16.11 8.80
CA LEU A 167 12.67 16.49 7.42
C LEU A 167 13.25 17.91 7.34
N GLU A 168 12.66 18.87 8.07
CA GLU A 168 13.16 20.24 8.16
C GLU A 168 14.58 20.31 8.76
N GLN A 169 14.84 19.58 9.84
CA GLN A 169 16.16 19.55 10.51
C GLN A 169 17.25 19.05 9.56
N ILE A 170 16.96 18.01 8.79
CA ILE A 170 17.91 17.43 7.82
C ILE A 170 17.86 18.13 6.45
N LYS A 171 17.06 19.18 6.28
CA LYS A 171 16.93 19.95 5.03
C LYS A 171 16.54 19.08 3.83
N VAL A 172 15.71 18.07 4.06
CA VAL A 172 15.08 17.29 2.99
C VAL A 172 13.68 17.86 2.79
N ASN A 173 13.33 18.16 1.55
CA ASN A 173 11.99 18.66 1.26
C ASN A 173 10.98 17.50 1.20
N LEU A 174 9.72 17.79 1.52
CA LEU A 174 8.65 16.79 1.55
C LEU A 174 8.43 16.10 0.19
N ALA A 175 8.58 16.82 -0.92
CA ALA A 175 8.38 16.26 -2.25
C ALA A 175 9.44 15.20 -2.59
N THR A 176 10.69 15.42 -2.20
CA THR A 176 11.79 14.47 -2.32
C THR A 176 11.55 13.24 -1.46
N PHE A 177 11.16 13.42 -0.19
CA PHE A 177 10.79 12.30 0.68
C PHE A 177 9.64 11.48 0.09
N THR A 178 8.57 12.14 -0.35
CA THR A 178 7.41 11.47 -0.95
C THR A 178 7.79 10.71 -2.22
N ALA A 179 8.62 11.31 -3.08
CA ALA A 179 9.09 10.66 -4.30
C ALA A 179 9.92 9.40 -4.00
N ILE A 180 10.80 9.45 -3.00
CA ILE A 180 11.57 8.28 -2.55
C ILE A 180 10.66 7.20 -2.00
N SER A 181 9.71 7.56 -1.13
CA SER A 181 8.71 6.62 -0.60
C SER A 181 7.87 5.99 -1.71
N SER A 182 7.51 6.75 -2.75
CA SER A 182 6.81 6.23 -3.94
C SER A 182 7.65 5.22 -4.71
N LEU A 183 8.93 5.49 -4.91
CA LEU A 183 9.85 4.55 -5.59
C LEU A 183 10.04 3.28 -4.75
N ALA A 184 10.20 3.41 -3.44
CA ALA A 184 10.36 2.28 -2.53
C ALA A 184 9.12 1.38 -2.50
N ALA A 185 7.93 1.97 -2.34
CA ALA A 185 6.68 1.24 -2.37
C ALA A 185 6.48 0.52 -3.71
N ARG A 186 6.83 1.17 -4.84
CA ARG A 186 6.72 0.54 -6.15
C ARG A 186 7.71 -0.61 -6.31
N ALA A 187 8.94 -0.48 -5.80
CA ALA A 187 9.93 -1.54 -5.83
C ALA A 187 9.48 -2.75 -5.00
N SER A 188 9.09 -2.56 -3.73
CA SER A 188 8.63 -3.65 -2.87
C SER A 188 7.37 -4.32 -3.42
N ASN A 189 6.38 -3.56 -3.87
CA ASN A 189 5.14 -4.11 -4.42
C ASN A 189 5.30 -4.72 -5.83
N THR A 190 6.42 -4.48 -6.52
CA THR A 190 6.72 -5.20 -7.78
C THR A 190 7.12 -6.65 -7.50
N TYR A 191 7.81 -6.90 -6.39
CA TYR A 191 8.36 -8.22 -6.07
C TYR A 191 7.62 -8.96 -4.98
N CYS A 192 6.92 -8.27 -4.08
CA CYS A 192 6.33 -8.88 -2.89
C CYS A 192 4.81 -8.65 -2.81
N LEU A 193 4.15 -9.60 -2.17
CA LEU A 193 2.79 -9.49 -1.65
C LEU A 193 2.83 -9.69 -0.13
N GLY A 194 1.86 -9.12 0.58
CA GLY A 194 1.73 -9.24 2.03
C GLY A 194 1.95 -7.92 2.76
N GLY A 195 2.01 -8.04 4.09
CA GLY A 195 2.17 -6.89 4.98
C GLY A 195 3.56 -6.25 4.91
N SER A 196 3.62 -4.95 5.19
CA SER A 196 4.86 -4.25 5.49
C SER A 196 4.70 -3.41 6.76
N GLN A 197 5.82 -3.15 7.44
CA GLN A 197 5.91 -2.20 8.54
C GLN A 197 6.99 -1.18 8.23
N ILE A 198 6.65 0.10 8.27
CA ILE A 198 7.61 1.18 8.04
C ILE A 198 7.92 1.87 9.35
N SER A 199 9.21 2.05 9.63
CA SER A 199 9.69 2.88 10.73
C SER A 199 10.65 3.94 10.23
N ILE A 200 10.54 5.14 10.81
CA ILE A 200 11.35 6.30 10.43
C ILE A 200 12.13 6.73 11.67
N THR A 201 13.45 6.80 11.56
CA THR A 201 14.33 7.21 12.66
C THR A 201 15.38 8.21 12.20
N LEU A 202 15.87 9.01 13.15
CA LEU A 202 17.00 9.89 12.94
C LEU A 202 18.29 9.26 13.47
N GLN A 203 19.28 9.12 12.61
CA GLN A 203 20.61 8.68 12.99
C GLN A 203 21.62 9.81 12.87
N HIS A 204 22.42 9.99 13.91
CA HIS A 204 23.50 10.97 13.98
C HIS A 204 24.84 10.22 14.01
N ASN A 205 25.74 10.52 13.08
CA ASN A 205 27.08 9.96 13.03
C ASN A 205 28.12 11.03 12.65
N GLU A 206 29.38 10.62 12.50
CA GLU A 206 30.49 11.52 12.16
C GLU A 206 30.34 12.20 10.78
N VAL A 207 29.56 11.60 9.87
CA VAL A 207 29.35 12.07 8.49
C VAL A 207 28.13 13.01 8.41
N GLY A 208 27.22 12.95 9.38
CA GLY A 208 26.09 13.87 9.51
C GLY A 208 24.85 13.24 10.14
N THR A 209 23.72 13.90 9.92
CA THR A 209 22.39 13.42 10.31
C THR A 209 21.69 12.83 9.10
N PHE A 210 21.16 11.62 9.26
CA PHE A 210 20.45 10.86 8.24
C PHE A 210 19.06 10.46 8.74
N LEU A 211 18.10 10.49 7.82
CA LEU A 211 16.82 9.82 7.96
C LEU A 211 17.02 8.36 7.57
N ILE A 212 16.74 7.45 8.49
CA ILE A 212 16.71 6.03 8.23
C ILE A 212 15.24 5.63 8.11
N VAL A 213 14.86 5.06 6.97
CA VAL A 213 13.54 4.50 6.73
C VAL A 213 13.72 2.99 6.58
N ASP A 214 13.22 2.25 7.55
CA ASP A 214 13.26 0.78 7.53
C ASP A 214 11.86 0.26 7.18
N GLU A 215 11.73 -0.38 6.01
CA GLU A 215 10.54 -1.12 5.60
C GLU A 215 10.78 -2.62 5.82
N LYS A 216 10.09 -3.17 6.84
CA LYS A 216 10.10 -4.60 7.14
C LYS A 216 9.01 -5.31 6.35
N LEU A 217 9.35 -6.38 5.64
CA LEU A 217 8.46 -7.10 4.71
C LEU A 217 8.20 -8.53 5.18
N SER A 218 6.93 -8.97 5.10
CA SER A 218 6.52 -10.32 5.52
C SER A 218 7.06 -11.42 4.59
N ASN A 219 7.50 -12.54 5.20
CA ASN A 219 7.83 -13.80 4.53
C ASN A 219 8.81 -13.68 3.35
N ILE A 220 9.84 -12.87 3.53
CA ILE A 220 10.99 -12.76 2.63
C ILE A 220 12.28 -12.97 3.40
N ASP A 221 13.37 -13.30 2.72
CA ASP A 221 14.70 -13.34 3.32
C ASP A 221 15.57 -12.13 2.94
N ILE A 222 16.82 -12.12 3.41
CA ILE A 222 17.75 -11.01 3.14
C ILE A 222 18.18 -10.93 1.67
N ASP A 223 18.22 -12.05 0.95
CA ASP A 223 18.58 -12.08 -0.46
C ASP A 223 17.44 -11.49 -1.31
N ASP A 224 16.19 -11.73 -0.92
CA ASP A 224 15.02 -11.07 -1.47
C ASP A 224 15.07 -9.55 -1.24
N CYS A 225 15.43 -9.10 -0.03
CA CYS A 225 15.61 -7.67 0.26
C CYS A 225 16.64 -7.01 -0.66
N PHE A 226 17.76 -7.68 -0.96
CA PHE A 226 18.75 -7.15 -1.91
C PHE A 226 18.16 -7.02 -3.32
N THR A 227 17.37 -7.99 -3.76
CA THR A 227 16.69 -7.92 -5.08
C THR A 227 15.77 -6.69 -5.17
N ILE A 228 15.02 -6.41 -4.11
CA ILE A 228 14.14 -5.23 -4.04
C ILE A 228 14.96 -3.94 -3.99
N HIS A 229 16.04 -3.94 -3.20
CA HIS A 229 16.92 -2.78 -3.05
C HIS A 229 17.64 -2.42 -4.35
N ASP A 230 18.08 -3.42 -5.13
CA ASP A 230 18.69 -3.22 -6.44
C ASP A 230 17.71 -2.53 -7.38
N LYS A 231 16.45 -3.01 -7.45
CA LYS A 231 15.41 -2.37 -8.25
C LYS A 231 15.14 -0.94 -7.81
N TYR A 232 14.99 -0.72 -6.50
CA TYR A 232 14.76 0.61 -5.93
C TYR A 232 15.91 1.56 -6.27
N THR A 233 17.16 1.08 -6.21
CA THR A 233 18.35 1.86 -6.54
C THR A 233 18.39 2.22 -8.02
N ASP A 234 18.09 1.27 -8.90
CA ASP A 234 17.97 1.53 -10.35
C ASP A 234 16.91 2.60 -10.62
N ASP A 235 15.71 2.45 -10.04
CA ASP A 235 14.62 3.43 -10.20
C ASP A 235 14.96 4.81 -9.62
N LEU A 236 15.73 4.85 -8.53
CA LEU A 236 16.20 6.10 -7.92
C LEU A 236 17.25 6.78 -8.80
N ILE A 237 18.16 6.03 -9.41
CA ILE A 237 19.18 6.54 -10.34
C ILE A 237 18.52 7.07 -11.62
N ASP A 238 17.51 6.37 -12.13
CA ASP A 238 16.77 6.75 -13.33
C ASP A 238 15.73 7.86 -13.08
N SER A 239 15.52 8.24 -11.82
CA SER A 239 14.59 9.31 -11.45
C SER A 239 15.14 10.71 -11.75
N GLU A 240 14.24 11.69 -11.78
CA GLU A 240 14.60 13.12 -11.91
C GLU A 240 15.17 13.72 -10.61
N LEU A 241 15.32 12.92 -9.54
CA LEU A 241 15.83 13.41 -8.26
C LEU A 241 17.34 13.60 -8.31
N SER A 242 17.80 14.77 -7.85
CA SER A 242 19.24 15.00 -7.67
C SER A 242 19.71 14.30 -6.39
N PHE A 243 20.86 13.61 -6.46
CA PHE A 243 21.50 13.00 -5.29
C PHE A 243 21.67 13.97 -4.11
N LYS A 244 21.87 15.27 -4.38
CA LYS A 244 21.99 16.27 -3.32
C LYS A 244 20.74 16.38 -2.46
N ASP A 245 19.58 16.07 -3.02
CA ASP A 245 18.27 16.25 -2.40
C ASP A 245 17.93 15.04 -1.53
N TYR A 246 18.39 13.84 -1.90
CA TYR A 246 18.07 12.60 -1.20
C TYR A 246 19.22 11.93 -0.46
N LYS A 247 20.48 12.38 -0.58
CA LYS A 247 21.65 11.77 0.09
C LYS A 247 21.58 11.66 1.63
N ARG A 248 20.58 12.30 2.25
CA ARG A 248 20.32 12.24 3.70
C ARG A 248 19.23 11.25 4.06
N ILE A 249 18.64 10.58 3.08
CA ILE A 249 17.67 9.50 3.27
C ILE A 249 18.38 8.18 2.95
N VAL A 250 18.30 7.24 3.88
CA VAL A 250 18.69 5.85 3.68
C VAL A 250 17.42 5.03 3.81
N TYR A 251 17.07 4.30 2.76
CA TYR A 251 15.89 3.44 2.72
C TYR A 251 16.35 1.98 2.71
N ASN A 252 15.94 1.23 3.73
CA ASN A 252 16.30 -0.17 3.91
C ASN A 252 15.06 -1.05 3.76
N PHE A 253 15.22 -2.16 3.04
CA PHE A 253 14.27 -3.26 3.04
C PHE A 253 14.82 -4.35 3.96
N LEU A 254 14.00 -4.79 4.91
CA LEU A 254 14.39 -5.77 5.93
C LEU A 254 13.36 -6.91 5.99
N PRO A 255 13.76 -8.14 6.32
CA PRO A 255 12.81 -9.18 6.67
C PRO A 255 12.02 -8.77 7.93
N LEU A 256 10.71 -9.04 7.95
CA LEU A 256 9.90 -8.93 9.16
C LEU A 256 10.15 -10.18 10.03
N GLU A 257 10.78 -9.99 11.20
CA GLU A 257 11.07 -11.10 12.12
C GLU A 257 9.82 -11.47 12.97
N ASP A 258 9.72 -12.73 13.38
CA ASP A 258 8.59 -13.23 14.18
C ASP A 258 8.40 -12.48 15.52
N ASP A 259 9.49 -11.96 16.10
CA ASP A 259 9.48 -11.18 17.34
C ASP A 259 9.01 -9.72 17.15
N ASP A 260 8.99 -9.24 15.89
CA ASP A 260 8.44 -7.94 15.50
C ASP A 260 6.96 -8.02 15.13
N LEU A 261 6.38 -9.23 15.08
CA LEU A 261 4.96 -9.40 14.84
C LEU A 261 4.21 -8.92 16.07
N PRO A 262 3.41 -7.86 15.95
CA PRO A 262 2.72 -7.38 17.10
C PRO A 262 1.60 -8.39 17.42
N THR A 263 1.14 -8.45 18.67
CA THR A 263 0.13 -9.43 19.11
C THR A 263 -1.11 -9.39 18.20
N ASP A 264 -1.89 -10.46 18.10
CA ASP A 264 -3.03 -10.55 17.15
C ASP A 264 -4.03 -9.37 17.20
N ASP A 265 -4.10 -8.64 18.33
CA ASP A 265 -4.85 -7.39 18.45
C ASP A 265 -4.23 -6.22 17.71
N VAL A 266 -2.89 -6.15 17.64
CA VAL A 266 -2.15 -5.09 16.95
C VAL A 266 -1.99 -5.37 15.46
N ARG A 267 -1.98 -6.63 15.01
CA ARG A 267 -2.08 -6.97 13.57
C ARG A 267 -3.35 -6.40 12.93
N ARG A 268 -4.43 -6.30 13.71
CA ARG A 268 -5.69 -5.64 13.31
C ARG A 268 -5.67 -4.11 13.43
N GLN A 269 -4.72 -3.55 14.18
CA GLN A 269 -4.61 -2.12 14.49
C GLN A 269 -3.53 -1.41 13.67
N GLN A 270 -2.45 -2.07 13.24
CA GLN A 270 -1.37 -1.44 12.47
C GLN A 270 -1.60 -1.41 10.95
N GLY A 271 -2.79 -1.78 10.48
CA GLY A 271 -3.06 -1.75 9.04
C GLY A 271 -2.12 -2.67 8.25
N ILE A 272 -1.67 -3.79 8.87
CA ILE A 272 -1.23 -4.95 8.10
C ILE A 272 -2.40 -5.29 7.20
N LEU A 273 -2.25 -5.00 5.92
CA LEU A 273 -3.15 -5.47 4.88
C LEU A 273 -3.17 -6.99 5.02
N VAL A 274 -4.24 -7.51 5.63
CA VAL A 274 -4.85 -8.73 5.14
C VAL A 274 -5.59 -8.31 3.89
#